data_AF-A0A918GXC2-F1
#
_entry.id   AF-A0A918GXC2-F1
#
_cell.length_a   1.000
_cell.length_b   1.000
_cell.length_c   1.000
_cell.angle_alpha   90.00
_cell.angle_beta   90.00
_cell.angle_gamma   90.00
#
_symmetry.space_group_name_H-M   'P 1'
#
loop_
_entity.id
_entity.type
_entity.pdbx_description
1 polymer ?
#
loop_
_entity_poly.entity_id
_entity_poly.type
_entity_poly.pdbx_seq_one_letter_code
_entity_poly.pdbx_strand_id
1 'polypeptide(L)'
;MTDPRGNTVRQTWDRYDRLLSRTDPAGRTTTYTYDDRGNLTAIAHPDGSSAGVEYNERNQITVVTGPDGAVSRQEYDEDGNPVLFTRPNGTTTRLTYDTRGRLTGVDDSLGAVDRVENDAAGLPLAVRGQHGGVTRYVRDAFGRPVRITDPQGGSTELEWTVEGRLARRTDPDGATQSWAYDGEGNCVLHTDAMGGETRFEYTHFDLVAARTTPDGVRHEFAHDTEPRITRVTNPQGLTWSYTYDETGLLTAETDFDGRTPHLHARRTRTDRLADQRSRPDGPLRAGRRRSSPPEGRRRGGHPLHLRRPWPPLRGERPGHRAELRP
;
A
#
# COMPACT_ATOMS: atom_id res chain seq x y z
N MET A 1 29.63 -5.43 -4.74
CA MET A 1 28.85 -6.58 -4.26
C MET A 1 28.48 -7.43 -5.46
N THR A 2 28.69 -8.73 -5.42
CA THR A 2 28.33 -9.64 -6.52
C THR A 2 27.36 -10.67 -5.96
N ASP A 3 26.20 -10.83 -6.60
CA ASP A 3 25.22 -11.84 -6.19
C ASP A 3 25.68 -13.25 -6.62
N PRO A 4 25.05 -14.33 -6.11
CA PRO A 4 25.37 -15.69 -6.51
C PRO A 4 25.18 -16.01 -8.01
N ARG A 5 24.53 -15.11 -8.75
CA ARG A 5 24.31 -15.22 -10.21
C ARG A 5 25.39 -14.46 -11.01
N GLY A 6 26.40 -13.89 -10.33
CA GLY A 6 27.49 -13.14 -10.96
C GLY A 6 27.16 -11.68 -11.26
N ASN A 7 25.97 -11.20 -10.89
CA ASN A 7 25.57 -9.83 -11.10
C ASN A 7 26.32 -8.91 -10.13
N THR A 8 27.11 -7.99 -10.66
CA THR A 8 27.97 -7.12 -9.85
C THR A 8 27.38 -5.71 -9.74
N VAL A 9 27.15 -5.26 -8.52
CA VAL A 9 26.88 -3.87 -8.17
C VAL A 9 28.18 -3.21 -7.73
N ARG A 10 28.50 -2.05 -8.32
CA ARG A 10 29.63 -1.21 -7.90
C ARG A 10 29.10 0.03 -7.21
N GLN A 11 29.81 0.48 -6.18
CA GLN A 11 29.45 1.67 -5.42
C GLN A 11 30.71 2.45 -5.12
N THR A 12 30.59 3.76 -5.03
CA THR A 12 31.65 4.65 -4.56
C THR A 12 31.11 5.53 -3.45
N TRP A 13 31.98 5.87 -2.49
CA TRP A 13 31.62 6.67 -1.33
C TRP A 13 32.63 7.80 -1.16
N ASP A 14 32.21 8.86 -0.48
CA ASP A 14 33.12 9.91 -0.05
C ASP A 14 33.78 9.58 1.30
N ARG A 15 34.58 10.52 1.83
CA ARG A 15 35.28 10.36 3.12
C ARG A 15 34.38 10.30 4.36
N TYR A 16 33.07 10.52 4.20
CA TYR A 16 32.06 10.51 5.25
C TYR A 16 31.11 9.31 5.09
N ASP A 17 31.50 8.31 4.30
CA ASP A 17 30.71 7.12 3.97
C ASP A 17 29.37 7.42 3.27
N ARG A 18 29.26 8.58 2.61
CA ARG A 18 28.09 8.94 1.79
C ARG A 18 28.26 8.37 0.39
N LEU A 19 27.22 7.72 -0.13
CA LEU A 19 27.22 7.10 -1.45
C LEU A 19 27.31 8.17 -2.55
N LEU A 20 28.37 8.15 -3.37
CA LEU A 20 28.57 9.06 -4.51
C LEU A 20 28.06 8.48 -5.83
N SER A 21 28.20 7.17 -6.03
CA SER A 21 27.68 6.50 -7.22
C SER A 21 27.30 5.05 -6.95
N ARG A 22 26.33 4.56 -7.72
CA ARG A 22 25.94 3.15 -7.76
C ARG A 22 25.74 2.72 -9.21
N THR A 23 26.51 1.73 -9.63
CA THR A 23 26.38 1.08 -10.92
C THR A 23 25.74 -0.28 -10.73
N ASP A 24 24.63 -0.51 -11.43
CA ASP A 24 23.94 -1.80 -11.41
C ASP A 24 24.66 -2.84 -12.29
N PRO A 25 24.23 -4.12 -12.25
CA PRO A 25 24.83 -5.19 -13.05
C PRO A 25 24.72 -4.98 -14.56
N ALA A 26 23.78 -4.15 -15.02
CA ALA A 26 23.61 -3.78 -16.43
C ALA A 26 24.52 -2.61 -16.84
N GLY A 27 25.40 -2.13 -15.94
CA GLY A 27 26.31 -1.02 -16.20
C GLY A 27 25.66 0.37 -16.08
N ARG A 28 24.40 0.45 -15.67
CA ARG A 28 23.68 1.72 -15.52
C ARG A 28 24.09 2.38 -14.21
N THR A 29 24.52 3.64 -14.27
CA THR A 29 25.07 4.37 -13.13
C THR A 29 24.14 5.47 -12.66
N THR A 30 23.85 5.49 -11.36
CA THR A 30 23.18 6.61 -10.66
C THR A 30 24.22 7.34 -9.82
N THR A 31 24.25 8.66 -9.88
CA THR A 31 25.17 9.48 -9.08
C THR A 31 24.41 10.35 -8.08
N TYR A 32 25.07 10.68 -6.98
CA TYR A 32 24.52 11.43 -5.86
C TYR A 32 25.47 12.59 -5.56
N THR A 33 24.91 13.79 -5.46
CA THR A 33 25.66 15.01 -5.13
C THR A 33 25.21 15.52 -3.77
N TYR A 34 26.16 15.98 -2.96
CA TYR A 34 25.87 16.52 -1.63
C TYR A 34 26.46 17.92 -1.48
N ASP A 35 25.85 18.73 -0.62
CA ASP A 35 26.44 19.98 -0.17
C ASP A 35 27.52 19.76 0.93
N ASP A 36 28.14 20.86 1.35
CA ASP A 36 29.18 20.89 2.40
C ASP A 36 28.65 20.46 3.77
N ARG A 37 27.33 20.52 3.99
CA ARG A 37 26.69 20.20 5.27
C ARG A 37 26.31 18.74 5.40
N GLY A 38 26.31 17.98 4.31
CA GLY A 38 25.86 16.59 4.37
C GLY A 38 24.73 16.26 3.41
N ASN A 39 24.00 17.25 2.94
CA ASN A 39 22.67 17.04 2.39
C ASN A 39 22.71 16.65 0.93
N LEU A 40 21.85 15.70 0.54
CA LEU A 40 21.70 15.28 -0.84
C LEU A 40 21.05 16.40 -1.65
N THR A 41 21.76 16.96 -2.63
CA THR A 41 21.29 18.05 -3.48
C THR A 41 20.89 17.60 -4.88
N ALA A 42 21.43 16.48 -5.38
CA ALA A 42 21.02 15.93 -6.68
C ALA A 42 21.18 14.42 -6.77
N ILE A 43 20.27 13.78 -7.52
CA ILE A 43 20.36 12.41 -7.98
C ILE A 43 20.32 12.45 -9.51
N ALA A 44 21.36 11.98 -10.19
CA ALA A 44 21.35 11.83 -11.64
C ALA A 44 21.19 10.36 -12.03
N HIS A 45 20.22 10.09 -12.90
CA HIS A 45 19.87 8.75 -13.36
C HIS A 45 20.61 8.38 -14.65
N PRO A 46 20.73 7.08 -14.96
CA PRO A 46 21.43 6.60 -16.16
C PRO A 46 20.81 7.06 -17.48
N ASP A 47 19.54 7.44 -17.48
CA ASP A 47 18.81 7.94 -18.65
C ASP A 47 19.00 9.45 -18.89
N GLY A 48 19.83 10.10 -18.07
CA GLY A 48 20.10 11.54 -18.14
C GLY A 48 19.09 12.40 -17.38
N SER A 49 18.01 11.83 -16.84
CA SER A 49 17.10 12.54 -15.95
C SER A 49 17.76 12.77 -14.59
N SER A 50 17.31 13.80 -13.86
CA SER A 50 17.86 14.12 -12.55
C SER A 50 16.84 14.73 -11.62
N ALA A 51 16.87 14.34 -10.35
CA ALA A 51 16.14 15.00 -9.28
C ALA A 51 17.07 15.93 -8.50
N GLY A 52 16.52 17.03 -7.99
CA GLY A 52 17.24 18.02 -7.18
C GLY A 52 16.50 18.35 -5.90
N VAL A 53 17.25 18.69 -4.85
CA VAL A 53 16.71 19.15 -3.56
C VAL A 53 17.50 20.37 -3.10
N GLU A 54 16.78 21.42 -2.71
CA GLU A 54 17.35 22.63 -2.12
C GLU A 54 16.95 22.73 -0.65
N TYR A 55 17.82 23.33 0.17
CA TYR A 55 17.64 23.46 1.61
C TYR A 55 17.84 24.91 2.04
N ASN A 56 17.14 25.34 3.08
CA ASN A 56 17.39 26.61 3.75
C ASN A 56 18.57 26.52 4.74
N GLU A 57 18.91 27.64 5.38
CA GLU A 57 19.99 27.72 6.36
C GLU A 57 19.78 26.85 7.61
N ARG A 58 18.54 26.45 7.91
CA ARG A 58 18.18 25.53 9.00
C ARG A 58 18.12 24.07 8.56
N ASN A 59 18.63 23.76 7.37
CA ASN A 59 18.70 22.41 6.82
C ASN A 59 17.33 21.80 6.47
N GLN A 60 16.33 22.65 6.21
CA GLN A 60 14.97 22.23 5.85
C GLN A 60 14.77 22.34 4.34
N ILE A 61 14.05 21.39 3.74
CA ILE A 61 13.85 21.30 2.29
C ILE A 61 12.96 22.43 1.80
N THR A 62 13.44 23.27 0.89
CA THR A 62 12.66 24.39 0.33
C THR A 62 12.17 24.12 -1.08
N VAL A 63 12.91 23.33 -1.87
CA VAL A 63 12.56 22.99 -3.25
C VAL A 63 12.89 21.53 -3.51
N VAL A 64 11.97 20.84 -4.18
CA VAL A 64 12.20 19.51 -4.74
C VAL A 64 11.88 19.56 -6.22
N THR A 65 12.85 19.21 -7.05
CA THR A 65 12.69 19.08 -8.50
C THR A 65 12.74 17.60 -8.86
N GLY A 66 11.68 17.08 -9.45
CA GLY A 66 11.59 15.68 -9.90
C GLY A 66 12.42 15.44 -11.17
N PRO A 67 12.68 14.16 -11.53
CA PRO A 67 13.35 13.79 -12.79
C PRO A 67 12.64 14.27 -14.07
N ASP A 68 11.34 14.53 -13.97
CA ASP A 68 10.47 15.10 -15.02
C ASP A 68 10.50 16.64 -15.07
N GLY A 69 11.30 17.29 -14.22
CA GLY A 69 11.36 18.74 -14.07
C GLY A 69 10.21 19.33 -13.25
N ALA A 70 9.34 18.51 -12.67
CA ALA A 70 8.25 18.98 -11.81
C ALA A 70 8.81 19.57 -10.51
N VAL A 71 8.43 20.81 -10.17
CA VAL A 71 8.98 21.52 -9.01
C VAL A 71 7.93 21.64 -7.91
N SER A 72 8.26 21.17 -6.72
CA SER A 72 7.51 21.44 -5.49
C SER A 72 8.30 22.40 -4.61
N ARG A 73 7.61 23.28 -3.89
CA ARG A 73 8.23 24.25 -2.97
C ARG A 73 7.61 24.17 -1.59
N GLN A 74 8.40 24.47 -0.57
CA GLN A 74 7.97 24.51 0.81
C GLN A 74 8.57 25.73 1.52
N GLU A 75 7.74 26.41 2.30
CA GLU A 75 8.14 27.54 3.14
C GLU A 75 7.88 27.22 4.60
N TYR A 76 8.67 27.82 5.50
CA TYR A 76 8.62 27.58 6.94
C TYR A 76 8.53 28.90 7.70
N ASP A 77 7.94 28.88 8.89
CA ASP A 77 7.99 29.98 9.85
C ASP A 77 9.33 30.00 10.64
N GLU A 78 9.45 30.96 11.55
CA GLU A 78 10.63 31.14 12.41
C GLU A 78 10.84 29.99 13.41
N ASP A 79 9.79 29.23 13.74
CA ASP A 79 9.91 28.05 14.60
C ASP A 79 10.32 26.82 13.79
N GLY A 80 10.17 26.87 12.47
CA GLY A 80 10.50 25.81 11.53
C GLY A 80 9.29 24.96 11.14
N ASN A 81 8.07 25.40 11.45
CA ASN A 81 6.86 24.74 10.99
C ASN A 81 6.59 25.10 9.53
N PRO A 82 6.17 24.14 8.69
CA PRO A 82 5.88 24.42 7.30
C PRO A 82 4.60 25.22 7.17
N VAL A 83 4.64 26.38 6.50
CA VAL A 83 3.51 27.31 6.35
C VAL A 83 2.92 27.37 4.95
N LEU A 84 3.68 26.95 3.93
CA LEU A 84 3.20 26.88 2.56
C LEU A 84 3.82 25.69 1.85
N PHE A 85 2.99 24.94 1.14
CA PHE A 85 3.42 23.92 0.21
C PHE A 85 2.85 24.23 -1.18
N THR A 86 3.71 24.30 -2.19
CA THR A 86 3.33 24.54 -3.58
C THR A 86 3.65 23.30 -4.38
N ARG A 87 2.63 22.71 -5.01
CA ARG A 87 2.76 21.53 -5.88
C ARG A 87 3.22 21.92 -7.28
N PRO A 88 3.71 20.97 -8.11
CA PRO A 88 4.14 21.25 -9.47
C PRO A 88 3.05 21.83 -10.39
N ASN A 89 1.78 21.53 -10.10
CA ASN A 89 0.64 22.09 -10.83
C ASN A 89 0.25 23.52 -10.39
N GLY A 90 1.03 24.15 -9.49
CA GLY A 90 0.77 25.48 -8.95
C GLY A 90 -0.26 25.55 -7.83
N THR A 91 -0.92 24.43 -7.48
CA THR A 91 -1.82 24.40 -6.31
C THR A 91 -1.01 24.56 -5.03
N THR A 92 -1.57 25.30 -4.08
CA THR A 92 -0.92 25.61 -2.81
C THR A 92 -1.73 25.11 -1.63
N THR A 93 -1.03 24.73 -0.57
CA THR A 93 -1.62 24.42 0.74
C THR A 93 -0.91 25.28 1.78
N ARG A 94 -1.64 26.17 2.44
CA ARG A 94 -1.14 26.99 3.54
C ARG A 94 -1.50 26.34 4.86
N LEU A 95 -0.57 26.34 5.80
CA LEU A 95 -0.75 25.80 7.14
C LEU A 95 -0.62 26.93 8.15
N THR A 96 -1.47 26.89 9.17
CA THR A 96 -1.47 27.86 10.27
C THR A 96 -1.30 27.13 11.59
N TYR A 97 -0.52 27.71 12.49
CA TYR A 97 -0.19 27.14 13.80
C TYR A 97 -0.49 28.14 14.90
N ASP A 98 -0.72 27.65 16.11
CA ASP A 98 -0.72 28.49 17.30
C ASP A 98 0.69 28.70 17.87
N THR A 99 0.79 29.49 18.94
CA THR A 99 2.06 29.82 19.61
C THR A 99 2.78 28.64 20.24
N ARG A 100 2.18 27.45 20.26
CA ARG A 100 2.79 26.20 20.71
C ARG A 100 3.15 25.27 19.54
N GLY A 101 3.06 25.76 18.31
CA GLY A 101 3.35 24.98 17.10
C GLY A 101 2.26 23.96 16.73
N ARG A 102 1.04 24.08 17.27
CA ARG A 102 -0.05 23.13 17.00
C ARG A 102 -0.84 23.60 15.79
N LEU A 103 -1.10 22.70 14.85
CA LEU A 103 -1.81 23.02 13.60
C LEU A 103 -3.24 23.50 13.88
N THR A 104 -3.57 24.74 13.54
CA THR A 104 -4.89 25.35 13.73
C THR A 104 -5.67 25.55 12.44
N GLY A 105 -5.02 25.37 11.29
CA GLY A 105 -5.75 25.36 10.03
C GLY A 105 -4.93 24.98 8.81
N VAL A 106 -5.65 24.52 7.81
CA VAL A 106 -5.16 24.09 6.50
C VAL A 106 -6.02 24.79 5.45
N ASP A 107 -5.39 25.63 4.63
CA ASP A 107 -6.05 26.32 3.52
C ASP A 107 -5.47 25.79 2.19
N ASP A 108 -6.22 24.95 1.47
CA ASP A 108 -5.85 24.59 0.08
C ASP A 108 -6.38 25.65 -0.90
N SER A 109 -5.58 25.97 -1.92
CA SER A 109 -5.92 26.77 -3.10
C SER A 109 -7.23 26.38 -3.81
N LEU A 110 -7.74 25.16 -3.59
CA LEU A 110 -9.06 24.72 -4.03
C LEU A 110 -10.22 25.19 -3.11
N GLY A 111 -9.92 26.07 -2.16
CA GLY A 111 -10.86 26.70 -1.24
C GLY A 111 -11.16 25.87 0.00
N ALA A 112 -10.52 24.71 0.17
CA ALA A 112 -10.72 23.88 1.36
C ALA A 112 -10.06 24.55 2.56
N VAL A 113 -10.89 25.08 3.47
CA VAL A 113 -10.43 25.66 4.73
C VAL A 113 -10.84 24.70 5.84
N ASP A 114 -9.86 24.02 6.40
CA ASP A 114 -10.04 23.27 7.62
C ASP A 114 -9.55 24.11 8.80
N ARG A 115 -10.38 24.28 9.82
CA ARG A 115 -9.98 24.88 11.11
C ARG A 115 -9.97 23.81 12.16
N VAL A 116 -8.88 23.77 12.92
CA VAL A 116 -8.61 22.73 13.90
C VAL A 116 -8.55 23.36 15.28
N GLU A 117 -9.47 22.93 16.15
CA GLU A 117 -9.41 23.18 17.58
C GLU A 117 -8.68 22.03 18.24
N ASN A 118 -7.59 22.30 18.95
CA ASN A 118 -6.77 21.28 19.60
C ASN A 118 -6.88 21.34 21.12
N ASP A 119 -6.67 20.19 21.76
CA ASP A 119 -6.46 20.11 23.21
C ASP A 119 -5.06 20.64 23.61
N ALA A 120 -4.70 20.51 24.90
CA ALA A 120 -3.41 20.95 25.41
C ALA A 120 -2.22 20.19 24.78
N ALA A 121 -2.43 18.91 24.43
CA ALA A 121 -1.43 18.03 23.83
C ALA A 121 -1.29 18.22 22.30
N GLY A 122 -2.16 19.01 21.68
CA GLY A 122 -2.15 19.23 20.22
C GLY A 122 -2.96 18.21 19.43
N LEU A 123 -3.81 17.42 20.11
CA LEU A 123 -4.73 16.53 19.43
C LEU A 123 -6.02 17.28 19.06
N PRO A 124 -6.57 17.06 17.85
CA PRO A 124 -7.82 17.69 17.44
C PRO A 124 -9.00 17.29 18.34
N LEU A 125 -9.69 18.31 18.86
CA LEU A 125 -10.99 18.27 19.52
C LEU A 125 -12.13 18.53 18.53
N ALA A 126 -11.91 19.43 17.57
CA ALA A 126 -12.85 19.71 16.50
C ALA A 126 -12.13 20.05 15.21
N VAL A 127 -12.63 19.53 14.10
CA VAL A 127 -12.17 19.86 12.76
C VAL A 127 -13.37 20.41 12.00
N ARG A 128 -13.32 21.68 11.65
CA ARG A 128 -14.34 22.35 10.84
C ARG A 128 -13.87 22.32 9.39
N GLY A 129 -14.59 21.58 8.55
CA GLY A 129 -14.29 21.50 7.13
C GLY A 129 -14.74 22.73 6.33
N GLN A 130 -14.34 22.78 5.06
CA GLN A 130 -14.64 23.86 4.10
C GLN A 130 -16.10 24.33 4.08
N HIS A 131 -17.04 23.41 4.22
CA HIS A 131 -18.47 23.70 4.10
C HIS A 131 -19.12 24.03 5.45
N GLY A 132 -18.30 24.34 6.46
CA GLY A 132 -18.73 24.69 7.81
C GLY A 132 -19.12 23.52 8.71
N GLY A 133 -19.22 22.30 8.14
CA GLY A 133 -19.45 21.07 8.90
C GLY A 133 -18.33 20.79 9.89
N VAL A 134 -18.67 20.41 11.11
CA VAL A 134 -17.71 20.20 12.21
C VAL A 134 -17.72 18.75 12.64
N THR A 135 -16.57 18.09 12.53
CA THR A 135 -16.34 16.79 13.17
C THR A 135 -15.75 17.03 14.55
N ARG A 136 -16.27 16.37 15.58
CA ARG A 136 -15.79 16.50 16.97
C ARG A 136 -15.25 15.18 17.51
N TYR A 137 -14.26 15.27 18.38
CA TYR A 137 -13.59 14.13 18.98
C TYR A 137 -13.62 14.25 20.51
N VAL A 138 -14.03 13.18 21.18
CA VAL A 138 -13.78 12.96 22.61
C VAL A 138 -12.73 11.87 22.71
N ARG A 139 -11.74 12.06 23.58
CA ARG A 139 -10.59 11.17 23.71
C ARG A 139 -10.43 10.69 25.15
N ASP A 140 -9.84 9.51 25.30
CA ASP A 140 -9.41 9.01 26.59
C ASP A 140 -8.06 9.62 27.02
N ALA A 141 -7.56 9.22 28.20
CA ALA A 141 -6.30 9.70 28.76
C ALA A 141 -5.06 9.30 27.93
N PHE A 142 -5.18 8.35 27.01
CA PHE A 142 -4.11 7.95 26.09
C PHE A 142 -4.22 8.67 24.73
N GLY A 143 -5.16 9.62 24.59
CA GLY A 143 -5.37 10.38 23.36
C GLY A 143 -6.15 9.62 22.29
N ARG A 144 -6.68 8.43 22.59
CA ARG A 144 -7.43 7.61 21.64
C ARG A 144 -8.87 8.12 21.56
N PRO A 145 -9.49 8.21 20.37
CA PRO A 145 -10.87 8.67 20.27
C PRO A 145 -11.81 7.64 20.90
N VAL A 146 -12.65 8.08 21.83
CA VAL A 146 -13.73 7.26 22.41
C VAL A 146 -15.09 7.64 21.82
N ARG A 147 -15.22 8.87 21.28
CA ARG A 147 -16.37 9.32 20.51
C ARG A 147 -15.92 10.17 19.34
N ILE A 148 -16.52 9.94 18.18
CA ILE A 148 -16.38 10.78 16.99
C ILE A 148 -17.78 11.21 16.58
N THR A 149 -18.04 12.51 16.54
CA THR A 149 -19.31 13.06 16.07
C THR A 149 -19.10 13.72 14.71
N ASP A 150 -19.81 13.23 13.70
CA ASP A 150 -19.77 13.79 12.35
C ASP A 150 -20.52 15.13 12.26
N PRO A 151 -20.41 15.86 11.14
CA PRO A 151 -21.10 17.14 10.99
C PRO A 151 -22.63 17.06 10.92
N GLN A 152 -23.21 15.88 10.75
CA GLN A 152 -24.66 15.63 10.78
C GLN A 152 -25.14 15.32 12.21
N GLY A 153 -24.23 15.21 13.18
CA GLY A 153 -24.52 14.86 14.56
C GLY A 153 -24.51 13.36 14.84
N GLY A 154 -24.22 12.52 13.83
CA GLY A 154 -24.05 11.09 14.01
C GLY A 154 -22.81 10.81 14.85
N SER A 155 -22.93 9.95 15.87
CA SER A 155 -21.83 9.61 16.78
C SER A 155 -21.38 8.17 16.63
N THR A 156 -20.10 7.98 16.33
CA THR A 156 -19.42 6.69 16.48
C THR A 156 -18.75 6.62 17.84
N GLU A 157 -19.07 5.60 18.62
CA GLU A 157 -18.42 5.30 19.90
C GLU A 157 -17.36 4.20 19.72
N LEU A 158 -16.23 4.33 20.42
CA LEU A 158 -15.09 3.42 20.32
C LEU A 158 -14.63 3.04 21.72
N GLU A 159 -14.47 1.75 21.94
CA GLU A 159 -13.91 1.19 23.18
C GLU A 159 -12.60 0.49 22.86
N TRP A 160 -11.60 0.66 23.74
CA TRP A 160 -10.24 0.17 23.52
C TRP A 160 -9.83 -0.77 24.64
N THR A 161 -9.05 -1.80 24.31
CA THR A 161 -8.33 -2.59 25.30
C THR A 161 -7.24 -1.74 25.97
N VAL A 162 -6.72 -2.22 27.10
CA VAL A 162 -5.64 -1.53 27.82
C VAL A 162 -4.34 -1.50 27.00
N GLU A 163 -4.15 -2.46 26.10
CA GLU A 163 -3.01 -2.56 25.17
C GLU A 163 -3.15 -1.66 23.93
N GLY A 164 -4.25 -0.92 23.77
CA GLY A 164 -4.42 -0.03 22.63
C GLY A 164 -5.17 -0.59 21.43
N ARG A 165 -5.79 -1.77 21.54
CA ARG A 165 -6.53 -2.39 20.44
C ARG A 165 -8.01 -2.04 20.50
N LEU A 166 -8.68 -1.96 19.35
CA LEU A 166 -10.11 -1.62 19.30
C LEU A 166 -10.93 -2.81 19.80
N ALA A 167 -11.62 -2.68 20.93
CA ALA A 167 -12.44 -3.74 21.51
C ALA A 167 -13.89 -3.69 21.00
N ARG A 168 -14.43 -2.49 20.79
CA ARG A 168 -15.80 -2.29 20.31
C ARG A 168 -15.93 -1.01 19.51
N ARG A 169 -16.80 -1.04 18.51
CA ARG A 169 -17.26 0.13 17.77
C ARG A 169 -18.77 0.12 17.70
N THR A 170 -19.40 1.25 17.98
CA THR A 170 -20.83 1.46 17.79
C THR A 170 -21.01 2.61 16.82
N ASP A 171 -21.65 2.37 15.68
CA ASP A 171 -21.91 3.39 14.66
C ASP A 171 -23.15 4.25 15.01
N PRO A 172 -23.36 5.39 14.32
CA PRO A 172 -24.46 6.31 14.63
C PRO A 172 -25.87 5.70 14.55
N ASP A 173 -26.03 4.64 13.76
CA ASP A 173 -27.28 3.88 13.63
C ASP A 173 -27.48 2.82 14.75
N GLY A 174 -26.52 2.72 15.68
CA GLY A 174 -26.51 1.75 16.77
C GLY A 174 -25.89 0.40 16.40
N ALA A 175 -25.51 0.19 15.13
CA ALA A 175 -24.82 -1.03 14.71
C ALA A 175 -23.51 -1.19 15.47
N THR A 176 -23.26 -2.38 16.02
CA THR A 176 -22.10 -2.64 16.88
C THR A 176 -21.21 -3.71 16.30
N GLN A 177 -19.90 -3.48 16.30
CA GLN A 177 -18.88 -4.50 16.06
C GLN A 177 -17.99 -4.66 17.30
N SER A 178 -17.45 -5.85 17.51
CA SER A 178 -16.51 -6.10 18.61
C SER A 178 -15.37 -7.04 18.24
N TRP A 179 -14.24 -6.89 18.92
CA TRP A 179 -13.05 -7.71 18.77
C TRP A 179 -12.57 -8.19 20.14
N ALA A 180 -12.16 -9.44 20.22
CA ALA A 180 -11.44 -10.00 21.35
C ALA A 180 -10.05 -10.43 20.91
N TYR A 181 -9.08 -10.29 21.82
CA TYR A 181 -7.67 -10.56 21.56
C TYR A 181 -7.09 -11.53 22.59
N ASP A 182 -6.07 -12.30 22.20
CA ASP A 182 -5.25 -13.05 23.14
C ASP A 182 -4.18 -12.15 23.81
N GLY A 183 -3.30 -12.74 24.63
CA GLY A 183 -2.25 -12.02 25.37
C GLY A 183 -1.10 -11.48 24.51
N GLU A 184 -0.87 -12.04 23.32
CA GLU A 184 0.04 -11.50 22.30
C GLU A 184 -0.66 -10.41 21.46
N GLY A 185 -1.98 -10.31 21.62
CA GLY A 185 -2.87 -9.35 21.00
C GLY A 185 -3.39 -9.80 19.65
N ASN A 186 -3.27 -11.07 19.28
CA ASN A 186 -3.89 -11.58 18.06
C ASN A 186 -5.42 -11.58 18.22
N CYS A 187 -6.15 -11.22 17.16
CA CYS A 187 -7.61 -11.10 17.20
C CYS A 187 -8.24 -12.50 17.17
N VAL A 188 -8.69 -13.04 18.30
CA VAL A 188 -9.26 -14.39 18.38
C VAL A 188 -10.74 -14.46 18.02
N LEU A 189 -11.46 -13.35 18.12
CA LEU A 189 -12.88 -13.24 17.76
C LEU A 189 -13.19 -11.86 17.22
N HIS A 190 -13.91 -11.80 16.10
CA HIS A 190 -14.55 -10.60 15.60
C HIS A 190 -16.04 -10.87 15.43
N THR A 191 -16.88 -10.01 16.01
CA THR A 191 -18.33 -10.03 15.82
C THR A 191 -18.70 -8.82 14.98
N ASP A 192 -19.30 -9.06 13.81
CA ASP A 192 -19.74 -8.00 12.91
C ASP A 192 -21.07 -7.35 13.36
N ALA A 193 -21.49 -6.31 12.64
CA ALA A 193 -22.69 -5.53 12.94
C ALA A 193 -23.99 -6.36 12.93
N MET A 194 -24.01 -7.48 12.21
CA MET A 194 -25.14 -8.40 12.11
C MET A 194 -25.06 -9.54 13.14
N GLY A 195 -24.08 -9.51 14.05
CA GLY A 195 -23.83 -10.55 15.03
C GLY A 195 -23.08 -11.77 14.47
N GLY A 196 -22.58 -11.69 13.24
CA GLY A 196 -21.78 -12.74 12.63
C GLY A 196 -20.41 -12.85 13.29
N GLU A 197 -20.07 -14.04 13.80
CA GLU A 197 -18.80 -14.28 14.47
C GLU A 197 -17.76 -14.90 13.55
N THR A 198 -16.60 -14.26 13.44
CA THR A 198 -15.39 -14.85 12.85
C THR A 198 -14.38 -15.16 13.95
N ARG A 199 -13.99 -16.42 14.08
CA ARG A 199 -12.97 -16.87 15.03
C ARG A 199 -11.64 -17.11 14.32
N PHE A 200 -10.54 -16.78 15.00
CA PHE A 200 -9.19 -17.02 14.50
C PHE A 200 -8.40 -17.80 15.55
N GLU A 201 -7.59 -18.72 15.06
CA GLU A 201 -6.60 -19.47 15.83
C GLU A 201 -5.22 -19.10 15.31
N TYR A 202 -4.22 -19.05 16.17
CA TYR A 202 -2.86 -18.63 15.82
C TYR A 202 -1.83 -19.70 16.19
N THR A 203 -0.76 -19.74 15.41
CA THR A 203 0.46 -20.50 15.71
C THR A 203 1.31 -19.75 16.75
N HIS A 204 2.35 -20.40 17.28
CA HIS A 204 3.31 -19.78 18.20
C HIS A 204 4.10 -18.58 17.60
N PHE A 205 4.01 -18.33 16.29
CA PHE A 205 4.66 -17.20 15.63
C PHE A 205 3.65 -16.12 15.19
N ASP A 206 2.48 -16.05 15.83
CA ASP A 206 1.40 -15.09 15.52
C ASP A 206 0.85 -15.19 14.08
N LEU A 207 1.09 -16.31 13.41
CA LEU A 207 0.51 -16.62 12.09
C LEU A 207 -0.85 -17.28 12.27
N VAL A 208 -1.85 -16.87 11.49
CA VAL A 208 -3.20 -17.44 11.54
C VAL A 208 -3.14 -18.93 11.20
N ALA A 209 -3.41 -19.80 12.17
CA ALA A 209 -3.49 -21.25 11.99
C ALA A 209 -4.85 -21.68 11.42
N ALA A 210 -5.93 -21.02 11.84
CA ALA A 210 -7.27 -21.30 11.31
C ALA A 210 -8.18 -20.07 11.38
N ARG A 211 -9.20 -20.08 10.53
CA ARG A 211 -10.29 -19.10 10.53
C ARG A 211 -11.62 -19.78 10.34
N THR A 212 -12.57 -19.52 11.23
CA THR A 212 -13.96 -19.97 11.12
C THR A 212 -14.84 -18.75 10.89
N THR A 213 -15.58 -18.72 9.78
CA THR A 213 -16.50 -17.62 9.42
C THR A 213 -17.89 -17.81 10.07
N PRO A 214 -18.77 -16.80 10.03
CA PRO A 214 -20.08 -16.86 10.72
C PRO A 214 -21.00 -17.99 10.26
N ASP A 215 -20.83 -18.47 9.03
CA ASP A 215 -21.51 -19.63 8.46
C ASP A 215 -20.95 -20.99 8.94
N GLY A 216 -19.97 -20.97 9.85
CA GLY A 216 -19.30 -22.16 10.39
C GLY A 216 -18.21 -22.74 9.48
N VAL A 217 -17.93 -22.10 8.34
CA VAL A 217 -16.90 -22.56 7.40
C VAL A 217 -15.52 -22.31 8.00
N ARG A 218 -14.80 -23.40 8.31
CA ARG A 218 -13.43 -23.37 8.85
C ARG A 218 -12.39 -23.64 7.77
N HIS A 219 -11.37 -22.79 7.72
CA HIS A 219 -10.15 -23.00 6.93
C HIS A 219 -8.94 -23.07 7.84
N GLU A 220 -8.01 -23.97 7.56
CA GLU A 220 -6.71 -24.07 8.22
C GLU A 220 -5.59 -23.62 7.30
N PHE A 221 -4.52 -23.09 7.86
CA PHE A 221 -3.38 -22.55 7.12
C PHE A 221 -2.08 -23.14 7.67
N ALA A 222 -1.30 -23.76 6.80
CA ALA A 222 0.07 -24.16 7.11
C ALA A 222 1.05 -23.12 6.56
N HIS A 223 2.12 -22.87 7.30
CA HIS A 223 3.17 -21.94 6.94
C HIS A 223 4.51 -22.65 6.85
N ASP A 224 5.42 -22.12 6.04
CA ASP A 224 6.83 -22.48 6.11
C ASP A 224 7.59 -21.63 7.14
N THR A 225 8.91 -21.80 7.20
CA THR A 225 9.80 -21.05 8.10
C THR A 225 10.01 -19.58 7.70
N GLU A 226 9.50 -19.17 6.54
CA GLU A 226 9.61 -17.81 5.98
C GLU A 226 8.25 -17.08 6.02
N PRO A 227 7.45 -17.33 7.07
CA PRO A 227 6.02 -17.01 7.19
C PRO A 227 5.13 -17.04 5.95
N ARG A 228 5.40 -17.92 4.96
CA ARG A 228 4.54 -18.04 3.76
C ARG A 228 3.54 -19.16 3.93
N ILE A 229 2.31 -18.94 3.48
CA ILE A 229 1.29 -20.00 3.44
C ILE A 229 1.72 -21.05 2.42
N THR A 230 1.88 -22.29 2.85
CA THR A 230 2.17 -23.44 1.98
C THR A 230 0.94 -24.28 1.70
N ARG A 231 -0.07 -24.21 2.56
CA ARG A 231 -1.30 -24.99 2.41
C ARG A 231 -2.50 -24.32 3.06
N VAL A 232 -3.65 -24.41 2.40
CA VAL A 232 -4.97 -24.11 2.96
C VAL A 232 -5.80 -25.38 2.95
N THR A 233 -6.40 -25.76 4.08
CA THR A 233 -7.35 -26.87 4.18
C THR A 233 -8.76 -26.30 4.33
N ASN A 234 -9.71 -26.72 3.49
CA ASN A 234 -11.10 -26.28 3.58
C ASN A 234 -11.95 -27.19 4.51
N PRO A 235 -13.24 -26.90 4.77
CA PRO A 235 -14.06 -27.71 5.66
C PRO A 235 -14.27 -29.16 5.21
N GLN A 236 -14.09 -29.44 3.91
CA GLN A 236 -14.19 -30.79 3.35
C GLN A 236 -12.88 -31.57 3.47
N GLY A 237 -11.82 -30.98 4.04
CA GLY A 237 -10.49 -31.58 4.13
C GLY A 237 -9.69 -31.52 2.82
N LEU A 238 -10.21 -30.82 1.79
CA LEU A 238 -9.46 -30.61 0.56
C LEU A 238 -8.39 -29.55 0.79
N THR A 239 -7.26 -29.71 0.11
CA THR A 239 -6.10 -28.84 0.29
C THR A 239 -5.82 -28.03 -0.96
N TRP A 240 -5.55 -26.75 -0.78
CA TRP A 240 -4.92 -25.89 -1.77
C TRP A 240 -3.47 -25.69 -1.35
N SER A 241 -2.49 -25.99 -2.20
CA SER A 241 -1.05 -25.91 -1.85
C SER A 241 -0.28 -24.93 -2.70
N TYR A 242 0.78 -24.36 -2.11
CA TYR A 242 1.69 -23.40 -2.72
C TYR A 242 3.13 -23.90 -2.61
N THR A 243 3.88 -23.83 -3.71
CA THR A 243 5.29 -24.15 -3.76
C THR A 243 6.08 -22.91 -4.13
N TYR A 244 7.14 -22.63 -3.38
CA TYR A 244 8.03 -21.49 -3.61
C TYR A 244 9.41 -21.98 -4.03
N ASP A 245 10.12 -21.20 -4.85
CA ASP A 245 11.55 -21.41 -5.08
C ASP A 245 12.40 -20.82 -3.95
N GLU A 246 13.71 -21.03 -4.01
CA GLU A 246 14.69 -20.52 -3.03
C GLU A 246 14.74 -18.98 -2.95
N THR A 247 14.18 -18.27 -3.94
CA THR A 247 14.04 -16.81 -3.91
C THR A 247 12.69 -16.35 -3.38
N GLY A 248 11.84 -17.28 -2.96
CA GLY A 248 10.51 -17.05 -2.45
C GLY A 248 9.46 -16.71 -3.50
N LEU A 249 9.74 -16.98 -4.78
CA LEU A 249 8.75 -16.83 -5.84
C LEU A 249 7.84 -18.05 -5.89
N LEU A 250 6.53 -17.81 -6.02
CA LEU A 250 5.55 -18.88 -6.20
C LEU A 250 5.76 -19.58 -7.55
N THR A 251 6.07 -20.87 -7.53
CA THR A 251 6.37 -21.69 -8.72
C THR A 251 5.23 -22.65 -9.08
N ALA A 252 4.45 -23.08 -8.08
CA ALA A 252 3.28 -23.91 -8.30
C ALA A 252 2.18 -23.57 -7.31
N GLU A 253 0.96 -23.69 -7.78
CA GLU A 253 -0.26 -23.58 -6.99
C GLU A 253 -1.13 -24.77 -7.40
N THR A 254 -1.64 -25.53 -6.44
CA THR A 254 -2.54 -26.66 -6.69
C THR A 254 -3.85 -26.39 -5.96
N ASP A 255 -4.95 -26.27 -6.71
CA ASP A 255 -6.27 -25.96 -6.14
C ASP A 255 -6.91 -27.17 -5.44
N PHE A 256 -8.08 -26.96 -4.82
CA PHE A 256 -8.84 -28.00 -4.11
C PHE A 256 -9.27 -29.18 -5.01
N ASP A 257 -9.31 -29.00 -6.33
CA ASP A 257 -9.63 -30.04 -7.30
C ASP A 257 -8.37 -30.77 -7.78
N GLY A 258 -7.20 -30.46 -7.22
CA GLY A 258 -5.89 -31.02 -7.61
C GLY A 258 -5.33 -30.43 -8.90
N ARG A 259 -5.93 -29.36 -9.45
CA ARG A 259 -5.41 -28.73 -10.67
C ARG A 259 -4.21 -27.87 -10.31
N THR A 260 -3.11 -28.10 -11.02
CA THR A 260 -1.88 -27.33 -10.85
C THR A 260 -1.69 -26.41 -12.05
N PRO A 261 -2.20 -25.16 -12.04
CA PRO A 261 -1.75 -24.17 -13.00
C PRO A 261 -0.25 -23.92 -12.77
N HIS A 262 0.58 -24.37 -13.71
CA HIS A 262 1.96 -23.92 -13.76
C HIS A 262 1.95 -22.42 -14.03
N LEU A 263 2.35 -21.62 -13.04
CA LEU A 263 2.72 -20.24 -13.28
C LEU A 263 3.98 -20.28 -14.14
N HIS A 264 3.83 -20.16 -15.46
CA HIS A 264 4.96 -19.88 -16.31
C HIS A 264 5.58 -18.58 -15.81
N ALA A 265 6.73 -18.69 -15.14
CA ALA A 265 7.63 -17.58 -14.91
C ALA A 265 7.67 -16.79 -16.21
N ARG A 266 7.35 -15.49 -16.15
CA ARG A 266 7.49 -14.62 -17.32
C ARG A 266 8.93 -14.76 -17.79
N ARG A 267 9.14 -15.56 -18.83
CA ARG A 267 10.41 -15.63 -19.53
C ARG A 267 10.69 -14.21 -19.99
N THR A 268 11.67 -13.57 -19.38
CA THR A 268 12.21 -12.31 -19.88
C THR A 268 12.69 -12.55 -21.32
N ARG A 269 12.52 -11.52 -22.17
CA ARG A 269 12.63 -11.53 -23.63
C ARG A 269 14.05 -11.82 -24.19
N THR A 270 14.89 -12.57 -23.49
CA THR A 270 16.27 -12.87 -23.93
C THR A 270 16.47 -14.29 -24.46
N ASP A 271 15.51 -15.20 -24.29
CA ASP A 271 15.65 -16.59 -24.74
C ASP A 271 15.08 -16.92 -26.13
N ARG A 272 14.86 -15.90 -26.98
CA ARG A 272 14.28 -16.08 -28.32
C ARG A 272 15.24 -15.87 -29.49
N LEU A 273 16.55 -15.97 -29.27
CA LEU A 273 17.57 -15.77 -30.32
C LEU A 273 18.52 -16.95 -30.54
N ALA A 274 18.19 -18.16 -30.08
CA ALA A 274 19.00 -19.36 -30.33
C ALA A 274 18.39 -20.37 -31.32
N ASP A 275 17.22 -20.11 -31.93
CA ASP A 275 16.56 -21.13 -32.78
C ASP A 275 16.11 -20.62 -34.16
N GLN A 276 16.85 -19.66 -34.73
CA GLN A 276 16.67 -19.26 -36.13
C GLN A 276 18.01 -19.05 -36.84
N ARG A 277 18.71 -20.15 -37.11
CA ARG A 277 19.70 -20.21 -38.19
C ARG A 277 19.59 -21.55 -38.91
N SER A 278 18.71 -21.61 -39.90
CA SER A 278 18.91 -22.30 -41.18
C SER A 278 17.85 -21.80 -42.17
N ARG A 279 18.34 -21.11 -43.22
CA ARG A 279 17.64 -20.43 -44.32
C ARG A 279 17.14 -21.45 -45.39
N PRO A 280 16.70 -21.10 -46.64
CA PRO A 280 16.34 -19.80 -47.26
C PRO A 280 15.07 -19.75 -48.18
N ASP A 281 14.77 -18.52 -48.65
CA ASP A 281 14.15 -18.03 -49.91
C ASP A 281 12.74 -18.51 -50.32
N GLY A 282 11.72 -17.66 -50.47
CA GLY A 282 11.54 -16.62 -51.52
C GLY A 282 10.09 -16.70 -52.09
N PRO A 283 9.56 -15.71 -52.83
CA PRO A 283 8.52 -14.87 -52.20
C PRO A 283 7.23 -14.54 -53.03
N LEU A 284 6.36 -13.75 -52.38
CA LEU A 284 5.43 -12.70 -52.90
C LEU A 284 3.96 -13.00 -53.31
N ARG A 285 3.06 -12.27 -52.61
CA ARG A 285 1.86 -11.51 -53.08
C ARG A 285 0.66 -12.31 -53.62
N ALA A 286 -0.60 -11.88 -53.56
CA ALA A 286 -1.31 -10.79 -52.90
C ALA A 286 -2.82 -11.02 -53.07
N GLY A 287 -3.63 -10.55 -52.12
CA GLY A 287 -4.82 -9.74 -52.47
C GLY A 287 -6.22 -10.35 -52.43
N ARG A 288 -7.09 -9.64 -51.68
CA ARG A 288 -8.55 -9.43 -51.87
C ARG A 288 -9.44 -10.64 -51.47
N ARG A 289 -10.68 -10.50 -50.99
CA ARG A 289 -11.62 -9.43 -50.56
C ARG A 289 -12.81 -10.20 -49.93
N ARG A 290 -13.53 -9.58 -48.97
CA ARG A 290 -14.99 -9.65 -48.64
C ARG A 290 -15.68 -11.04 -48.67
N SER A 291 -16.50 -11.49 -47.72
CA SER A 291 -17.75 -10.91 -47.21
C SER A 291 -18.35 -11.92 -46.20
N SER A 292 -19.05 -11.46 -45.17
CA SER A 292 -19.93 -12.26 -44.27
C SER A 292 -21.31 -12.54 -44.91
N PRO A 293 -22.30 -13.14 -44.20
CA PRO A 293 -22.48 -14.52 -43.67
C PRO A 293 -23.75 -15.17 -44.35
N PRO A 294 -24.50 -16.22 -43.90
CA PRO A 294 -25.10 -16.42 -42.55
C PRO A 294 -25.23 -17.88 -42.01
N GLU A 295 -25.55 -17.92 -40.70
CA GLU A 295 -26.36 -18.88 -39.91
C GLU A 295 -26.31 -20.41 -40.10
N GLY A 296 -26.04 -21.12 -38.98
CA GLY A 296 -26.20 -22.57 -38.86
C GLY A 296 -25.99 -23.13 -37.44
N ARG A 297 -26.99 -22.95 -36.58
CA ARG A 297 -27.39 -23.74 -35.38
C ARG A 297 -26.42 -24.74 -34.68
N ARG A 298 -26.40 -24.58 -33.34
CA ARG A 298 -26.36 -25.58 -32.24
C ARG A 298 -25.01 -26.25 -31.88
N ARG A 299 -24.50 -25.95 -30.67
CA ARG A 299 -24.53 -26.79 -29.45
C ARG A 299 -23.41 -26.37 -28.48
N GLY A 300 -23.75 -26.30 -27.19
CA GLY A 300 -22.91 -26.75 -26.06
C GLY A 300 -21.59 -26.05 -25.78
N GLY A 301 -21.50 -25.38 -24.62
CA GLY A 301 -20.21 -25.02 -24.03
C GLY A 301 -20.32 -23.85 -23.06
N HIS A 302 -20.59 -24.15 -21.78
CA HIS A 302 -20.33 -23.21 -20.70
C HIS A 302 -18.84 -22.81 -20.72
N PRO A 303 -18.48 -21.52 -20.75
CA PRO A 303 -17.10 -21.12 -20.60
C PRO A 303 -16.69 -21.19 -19.13
N LEU A 304 -15.54 -21.84 -18.93
CA LEU A 304 -14.73 -21.87 -17.73
C LEU A 304 -14.59 -20.47 -17.10
N HIS A 305 -15.05 -20.35 -15.85
CA HIS A 305 -14.67 -19.24 -14.99
C HIS A 305 -13.17 -19.33 -14.71
N LEU A 306 -12.40 -18.39 -15.25
CA LEU A 306 -11.05 -18.07 -14.81
C LEU A 306 -11.13 -17.65 -13.33
N ARG A 307 -10.78 -18.58 -12.43
CA ARG A 307 -10.70 -18.32 -10.99
C ARG A 307 -9.47 -17.44 -10.72
N ARG A 308 -9.73 -16.31 -10.05
CA ARG A 308 -8.69 -15.42 -9.52
C ARG A 308 -7.95 -16.15 -8.38
N PRO A 309 -6.64 -15.93 -8.18
CA PRO A 309 -5.96 -16.33 -6.96
C PRO A 309 -6.67 -15.72 -5.74
N TRP A 310 -6.66 -16.44 -4.60
CA TRP A 310 -7.21 -15.92 -3.35
C TRP A 310 -6.46 -14.62 -2.97
N PRO A 311 -7.15 -13.53 -2.60
CA PRO A 311 -6.46 -12.30 -2.21
C PRO A 311 -5.57 -12.56 -0.99
N PRO A 312 -4.38 -11.94 -0.90
CA PRO A 312 -3.52 -12.10 0.26
C PRO A 312 -4.26 -11.66 1.52
N LEU A 313 -4.14 -12.43 2.61
CA LEU A 313 -4.55 -12.06 3.96
C LEU A 313 -3.60 -10.97 4.47
N ARG A 314 -3.63 -9.76 3.89
CA ARG A 314 -3.12 -8.58 4.58
C ARG A 314 -4.13 -8.27 5.66
N GLY A 315 -3.68 -8.30 6.93
CA GLY A 315 -4.44 -7.71 8.03
C GLY A 315 -4.86 -6.31 7.61
N GLU A 316 -6.18 -6.11 7.51
CA GLU A 316 -6.73 -4.80 7.25
C GLU A 316 -6.30 -3.89 8.41
N ARG A 317 -5.33 -3.01 8.14
CA ARG A 317 -5.23 -1.77 8.89
C ARG A 317 -6.55 -1.04 8.66
N PRO A 318 -7.19 -0.48 9.70
CA PRO A 318 -8.42 0.26 9.52
C PRO A 318 -8.21 1.36 8.48
N GLY A 319 -8.84 1.18 7.32
CA GLY A 319 -8.78 2.13 6.23
C GLY A 319 -9.46 3.42 6.64
N HIS A 320 -8.70 4.52 6.61
CA HIS A 320 -9.26 5.85 6.40
C HIS A 320 -10.12 5.79 5.14
N ARG A 321 -11.44 5.92 5.31
CA ARG A 321 -12.36 6.02 4.19
C ARG A 321 -12.21 7.42 3.60
N ALA A 322 -11.74 7.45 2.36
CA ALA A 322 -11.83 8.62 1.50
C ALA A 322 -13.29 9.06 1.36
N GLU A 323 -13.51 10.36 1.52
CA GLU A 323 -14.77 11.03 1.29
C GLU A 323 -15.23 10.80 -0.16
N LEU A 324 -16.42 10.22 -0.30
CA LEU A 324 -17.19 10.31 -1.53
C LEU A 324 -18.09 11.55 -1.40
N ARG A 325 -17.94 12.47 -2.36
CA ARG A 325 -18.91 13.52 -2.66
C ARG A 325 -19.65 13.16 -3.97
N PRO A 326 -20.86 13.72 -4.17
CA PRO A 326 -22.04 13.03 -4.69
C PRO A 326 -21.98 12.61 -6.16
#